data_AF-A0A354BM16-F1
#
_entry.id   AF-A0A354BM16-F1
#
_cell.length_a   1.000
_cell.length_b   1.000
_cell.length_c   1.000
_cell.angle_alpha   90.00
_cell.angle_beta   90.00
_cell.angle_gamma   90.00
#
_symmetry.space_group_name_H-M   'P 1'
#
loop_
_entity.id
_entity.type
_entity.pdbx_description
1 polymer ?
#
loop_
_entity_poly.entity_id
_entity_poly.type
_entity_poly.pdbx_seq_one_letter_code
_entity_poly.pdbx_strand_id
1 'polypeptide(L)'
;MKPDGVVSSDLLRLDVEAETARITGWIRNTVFHTLRRKGAVIGVSGGIDSSVVAFLCARALGTDRIQLLFMPEADSSPQSLQLGRMVADALNAKSALEDISPILAGAGCYQRRDDSIRLVVPEYGLGHKCKIVLPGLLDAGRYAIFSVVVQSPDGKMSKVRLTPD
;
A
#
# COMPACT_ATOMS: atom_id res chain seq x y z
N MET A 1 35.90 10.88 12.01
CA MET A 1 34.48 11.14 12.35
C MET A 1 33.88 11.82 11.13
N LYS A 2 33.04 11.12 10.34
CA LYS A 2 32.38 11.73 9.17
C LYS A 2 31.40 12.80 9.68
N PRO A 3 31.30 13.96 9.02
CA PRO A 3 30.41 15.02 9.48
C PRO A 3 28.96 14.53 9.40
N ASP A 4 28.18 14.89 10.41
CA ASP A 4 26.74 14.68 10.48
C ASP A 4 26.10 15.26 9.21
N GLY A 5 25.69 14.38 8.30
CA GLY A 5 25.02 14.77 7.07
C GLY A 5 23.66 15.35 7.41
N VAL A 6 23.59 16.68 7.47
CA VAL A 6 22.33 17.41 7.66
C VAL A 6 21.39 17.00 6.52
N VAL A 7 20.32 16.28 6.86
CA VAL A 7 19.22 16.00 5.93
C VAL A 7 18.53 17.33 5.64
N SER A 8 18.84 17.93 4.49
CA SER A 8 18.17 19.14 4.00
C SER A 8 16.97 18.77 3.11
N SER A 9 15.93 19.60 3.13
CA SER A 9 14.83 19.53 2.17
C SER A 9 15.29 19.67 0.71
N ASP A 10 16.49 20.19 0.48
CA ASP A 10 17.09 20.27 -0.84
C ASP A 10 17.30 18.90 -1.49
N LEU A 11 17.45 17.83 -0.70
CA LEU A 11 17.49 16.44 -1.20
C LEU A 11 16.15 16.00 -1.82
N LEU A 12 15.06 16.70 -1.49
CA LEU A 12 13.71 16.44 -2.03
C LEU A 12 13.39 17.33 -3.24
N ARG A 13 14.33 18.18 -3.70
CA ARG A 13 14.15 18.97 -4.92
C ARG A 13 14.21 18.06 -6.14
N LEU A 14 13.03 17.76 -6.68
CA LEU A 14 12.84 16.99 -7.90
C LEU A 14 12.31 17.89 -9.01
N ASP A 15 12.90 17.82 -10.20
CA ASP A 15 12.26 18.32 -11.41
C ASP A 15 11.14 17.35 -11.79
N VAL A 16 9.93 17.67 -11.34
CA VAL A 16 8.75 16.81 -11.50
C VAL A 16 8.38 16.66 -12.98
N GLU A 17 8.61 17.67 -13.82
CA GLU A 17 8.28 17.62 -15.23
C GLU A 17 9.24 16.70 -15.99
N ALA A 18 10.54 16.89 -15.78
CA ALA A 18 11.56 16.04 -16.39
C ALA A 18 11.40 14.58 -15.97
N GLU A 19 11.15 14.33 -14.69
CA GLU A 19 10.98 12.97 -14.17
C GLU A 19 9.68 12.32 -14.68
N THR A 20 8.59 13.08 -14.77
CA THR A 20 7.35 12.61 -15.40
C THR A 20 7.57 12.24 -16.86
N ALA A 21 8.29 13.06 -17.63
CA ALA A 21 8.62 12.77 -19.02
C ALA A 21 9.47 11.50 -19.14
N ARG A 22 10.48 11.35 -18.28
CA ARG A 22 11.35 10.17 -18.23
C ARG A 22 10.58 8.89 -17.94
N ILE A 23 9.75 8.89 -16.90
CA ILE A 23 8.97 7.72 -16.50
C ILE A 23 7.91 7.37 -17.55
N THR A 24 7.17 8.35 -18.07
CA THR A 24 6.13 8.08 -19.09
C THR A 24 6.73 7.59 -20.41
N GLY A 25 7.90 8.10 -20.82
CA GLY A 25 8.66 7.58 -21.95
C GLY A 25 9.08 6.13 -21.74
N TRP A 26 9.59 5.80 -20.55
CA TRP A 26 9.96 4.43 -20.19
C TRP A 26 8.75 3.49 -20.17
N ILE A 27 7.63 3.88 -19.55
CA ILE A 27 6.39 3.09 -19.53
C ILE A 27 5.94 2.78 -20.96
N ARG A 28 5.89 3.80 -21.83
CA ARG A 28 5.45 3.64 -23.22
C ARG A 28 6.35 2.64 -23.97
N ASN A 29 7.67 2.81 -23.86
CA ASN A 29 8.63 1.94 -24.53
C ASN A 29 8.55 0.50 -24.02
N THR A 30 8.50 0.32 -22.70
CA THR A 30 8.40 -1.00 -22.08
C THR A 30 7.12 -1.71 -22.48
N VAL A 31 5.97 -1.04 -22.43
CA VAL A 31 4.68 -1.67 -22.73
C VAL A 31 4.57 -2.02 -24.22
N PHE A 32 4.85 -1.09 -25.14
CA PHE A 32 4.60 -1.28 -26.56
C PHE A 32 5.73 -2.01 -27.30
N HIS A 33 6.99 -1.78 -26.94
CA HIS A 33 8.14 -2.30 -27.71
C HIS A 33 8.80 -3.49 -27.02
N THR A 34 9.08 -3.40 -25.72
CA THR A 34 9.74 -4.49 -24.98
C THR A 34 8.78 -5.65 -24.72
N LEU A 35 7.62 -5.39 -24.11
CA LEU A 35 6.64 -6.40 -23.72
C LEU A 35 5.62 -6.70 -24.82
N ARG A 36 5.51 -5.83 -25.83
CA ARG A 36 4.58 -5.93 -26.96
C ARG A 36 3.12 -6.13 -26.51
N ARG A 37 2.71 -5.37 -25.48
CA ARG A 37 1.34 -5.36 -24.93
C ARG A 37 0.58 -4.13 -25.43
N LYS A 38 -0.72 -4.10 -25.16
CA LYS A 38 -1.64 -3.05 -25.66
C LYS A 38 -2.03 -2.02 -24.60
N GLY A 39 -1.59 -2.21 -23.36
CA GLY A 39 -2.08 -1.46 -22.20
C GLY A 39 -1.56 -2.04 -20.88
N ALA A 40 -2.11 -1.56 -19.77
CA ALA A 40 -1.72 -1.96 -18.42
C ALA A 40 -2.95 -2.16 -17.51
N VAL A 41 -2.81 -3.07 -16.55
CA VAL A 41 -3.75 -3.22 -15.41
C VAL A 41 -3.04 -2.66 -14.17
N ILE A 42 -3.72 -1.81 -13.41
CA ILE A 42 -3.16 -1.13 -12.24
C ILE A 42 -4.03 -1.42 -11.03
N GLY A 43 -3.45 -2.03 -9.99
CA GLY A 43 -4.08 -2.14 -8.69
C GLY A 43 -4.11 -0.77 -7.99
N VAL A 44 -5.29 -0.29 -7.61
CA VAL A 44 -5.47 1.01 -6.95
C VAL A 44 -5.99 0.79 -5.53
N SER A 45 -5.18 1.17 -4.54
CA SER A 45 -5.50 1.00 -3.11
C SER A 45 -6.05 2.26 -2.44
N GLY A 46 -6.14 3.38 -3.17
CA GLY A 46 -6.43 4.70 -2.61
C GLY A 46 -5.21 5.40 -1.99
N GLY A 47 -4.04 4.77 -2.02
CA GLY A 47 -2.77 5.37 -1.60
C GLY A 47 -2.14 6.23 -2.70
N ILE A 48 -1.25 7.14 -2.30
CA ILE A 48 -0.56 8.08 -3.20
C ILE A 48 0.25 7.37 -4.30
N ASP A 49 0.97 6.30 -3.95
CA ASP A 49 1.84 5.59 -4.90
C ASP A 49 1.04 4.98 -6.06
N SER A 50 0.00 4.22 -5.75
CA SER A 50 -0.87 3.61 -6.77
C SER A 50 -1.60 4.66 -7.62
N SER A 51 -1.93 5.82 -7.01
CA SER A 51 -2.54 6.94 -7.71
C SER A 51 -1.56 7.54 -8.71
N VAL A 52 -0.33 7.86 -8.28
CA VAL A 52 0.74 8.38 -9.16
C VAL A 52 0.98 7.43 -10.33
N VAL A 53 1.07 6.12 -10.07
CA VAL A 53 1.23 5.10 -11.13
C VAL A 53 0.06 5.14 -12.12
N ALA A 54 -1.18 5.20 -11.65
CA ALA A 54 -2.36 5.26 -12.52
C ALA A 54 -2.32 6.50 -13.46
N PHE A 55 -2.02 7.68 -12.91
CA PHE A 55 -1.90 8.92 -13.70
C PHE A 55 -0.73 8.88 -14.70
N LEU A 56 0.42 8.33 -14.31
CA LEU A 56 1.56 8.17 -15.22
C LEU A 56 1.26 7.17 -16.34
N CYS A 57 0.60 6.05 -16.03
CA CYS A 57 0.15 5.08 -17.03
C CYS A 57 -0.87 5.70 -18.00
N ALA A 58 -1.85 6.45 -17.49
CA ALA A 58 -2.81 7.18 -18.32
C ALA A 58 -2.10 8.18 -19.26
N ARG A 59 -1.13 8.94 -18.74
CA ARG A 59 -0.33 9.89 -19.54
C ARG A 59 0.55 9.20 -20.59
N ALA A 60 1.10 8.03 -20.27
CA ALA A 60 2.00 7.31 -21.17
C ALA A 60 1.26 6.57 -22.29
N LEU A 61 0.12 5.93 -21.95
CA LEU A 61 -0.57 4.96 -22.78
C LEU A 61 -1.94 5.45 -23.30
N GLY A 62 -2.54 6.46 -22.66
CA GLY A 62 -3.93 6.84 -22.84
C GLY A 62 -4.87 6.09 -21.90
N THR A 63 -5.95 6.75 -21.48
CA THR A 63 -6.94 6.22 -20.52
C THR A 63 -7.67 4.99 -21.04
N ASP A 64 -7.90 4.90 -22.35
CA ASP A 64 -8.53 3.74 -23.00
C ASP A 64 -7.68 2.45 -22.94
N ARG A 65 -6.39 2.58 -22.62
CA ARG A 65 -5.43 1.47 -22.56
C ARG A 65 -5.09 1.07 -21.13
N ILE A 66 -5.76 1.63 -20.14
CA ILE A 66 -5.58 1.25 -18.75
C ILE A 66 -6.86 0.64 -18.18
N GLN A 67 -6.67 -0.34 -17.29
CA GLN A 67 -7.73 -0.92 -16.49
C GLN A 67 -7.33 -0.78 -15.02
N LEU A 68 -8.12 -0.06 -14.25
CA LEU A 68 -7.94 0.05 -12.82
C LEU A 68 -8.61 -1.14 -12.14
N LEU A 69 -7.98 -1.66 -11.09
CA LEU A 69 -8.47 -2.81 -10.33
C LEU A 69 -8.46 -2.47 -8.85
N PHE A 70 -9.64 -2.54 -8.22
CA PHE A 70 -9.80 -2.41 -6.78
C PHE A 70 -9.90 -3.80 -6.18
N MET A 71 -9.06 -4.10 -5.20
CA MET A 71 -9.01 -5.41 -4.54
C MET A 71 -9.14 -5.26 -3.02
N PRO A 72 -10.30 -4.82 -2.49
CA PRO A 72 -10.50 -4.78 -1.05
C PRO A 72 -10.47 -6.20 -0.46
N GLU A 73 -10.06 -6.27 0.79
CA GLU A 73 -10.17 -7.46 1.64
C GLU A 73 -10.88 -7.13 2.96
N ALA A 74 -11.04 -8.12 3.85
CA ALA A 74 -11.92 -8.04 5.01
C ALA A 74 -11.55 -6.89 5.99
N ASP A 75 -10.26 -6.58 6.09
CA ASP A 75 -9.73 -5.53 6.97
C ASP A 75 -9.42 -4.22 6.24
N SER A 76 -9.83 -4.11 4.97
CA SER A 76 -9.57 -2.92 4.17
C SER A 76 -10.42 -1.75 4.66
N SER A 77 -9.81 -0.55 4.71
CA SER A 77 -10.55 0.65 5.08
C SER A 77 -11.59 1.00 4.00
N PRO A 78 -12.85 1.30 4.36
CA PRO A 78 -13.84 1.81 3.40
C PRO A 78 -13.38 3.07 2.66
N GLN A 79 -12.55 3.88 3.32
CA GLN A 79 -12.00 5.12 2.74
C GLN A 79 -11.02 4.83 1.59
N SER A 80 -10.30 3.71 1.63
CA SER A 80 -9.36 3.30 0.59
C SER A 80 -10.08 3.09 -0.74
N LEU A 81 -11.24 2.42 -0.72
CA LEU A 81 -12.05 2.21 -1.93
C LEU A 81 -12.61 3.54 -2.46
N GLN A 82 -13.05 4.43 -1.57
CA GLN A 82 -13.54 5.76 -1.97
C GLN A 82 -12.45 6.56 -2.69
N LEU A 83 -11.24 6.62 -2.12
CA LEU A 83 -10.09 7.30 -2.74
C LEU A 83 -9.69 6.66 -4.07
N GLY A 84 -9.71 5.33 -4.16
CA GLY A 84 -9.45 4.62 -5.41
C GLY A 84 -10.46 4.97 -6.51
N ARG A 85 -11.75 5.09 -6.17
CA ARG A 85 -12.80 5.51 -7.11
C ARG A 85 -12.58 6.94 -7.61
N MET A 86 -12.16 7.85 -6.75
CA MET A 86 -11.82 9.23 -7.16
C MET A 86 -10.73 9.26 -8.24
N VAL A 87 -9.74 8.35 -8.17
CA VAL A 87 -8.70 8.23 -9.22
C VAL A 87 -9.30 7.76 -10.54
N ALA A 88 -10.17 6.76 -10.50
CA ALA A 88 -10.85 6.26 -11.71
C ALA A 88 -11.73 7.32 -12.36
N ASP A 89 -12.49 8.05 -11.55
CA ASP A 89 -13.38 9.12 -11.99
C ASP A 89 -12.58 10.27 -12.60
N ALA A 90 -11.49 10.71 -11.96
CA ALA A 90 -10.63 11.78 -12.45
C ALA A 90 -9.96 11.45 -13.79
N LEU A 91 -9.63 10.18 -14.03
CA LEU A 91 -9.04 9.70 -15.28
C LEU A 91 -10.08 9.32 -16.34
N ASN A 92 -11.37 9.26 -15.98
CA ASN A 92 -12.42 8.64 -16.80
C ASN A 92 -11.96 7.26 -17.35
N ALA A 93 -11.35 6.45 -16.49
CA ALA A 93 -10.74 5.17 -16.84
C ALA A 93 -11.65 3.99 -16.46
N LYS A 94 -11.54 2.90 -17.21
CA LYS A 94 -12.24 1.66 -16.85
C LYS A 94 -11.73 1.13 -15.53
N SER A 95 -12.64 0.67 -14.68
CA SER A 95 -12.30 0.07 -13.39
C SER A 95 -13.11 -1.20 -13.12
N ALA A 96 -12.57 -2.08 -12.29
CA ALA A 96 -13.21 -3.30 -11.81
C ALA A 96 -13.00 -3.41 -10.30
N LEU A 97 -13.99 -3.97 -9.60
CA LEU A 97 -13.95 -4.22 -8.16
C LEU A 97 -14.00 -5.72 -7.94
N GLU A 98 -12.97 -6.26 -7.31
CA GLU A 98 -12.85 -7.69 -7.01
C GLU A 98 -12.57 -7.86 -5.52
N ASP A 99 -13.55 -8.34 -4.76
CA ASP A 99 -13.36 -8.66 -3.35
C ASP A 99 -12.49 -9.91 -3.21
N ILE A 100 -11.28 -9.75 -2.67
CA ILE A 100 -10.32 -10.85 -2.48
C ILE A 100 -10.46 -11.51 -1.10
N SER A 101 -11.41 -11.08 -0.26
CA SER A 101 -11.64 -11.68 1.06
C SER A 101 -11.86 -13.19 1.00
N PRO A 102 -12.68 -13.74 0.08
CA PRO A 102 -12.95 -15.19 0.05
C PRO A 102 -11.71 -16.02 -0.31
N ILE A 103 -10.88 -15.56 -1.25
CA ILE A 103 -9.67 -16.29 -1.64
C ILE A 103 -8.61 -16.25 -0.53
N LEU A 104 -8.49 -15.12 0.18
CA LEU A 104 -7.59 -15.02 1.34
C LEU A 104 -8.06 -15.88 2.51
N ALA A 105 -9.37 -15.96 2.75
CA ALA A 105 -9.95 -16.86 3.74
C ALA A 105 -9.70 -18.33 3.37
N GLY A 106 -9.99 -18.72 2.12
CA GLY A 106 -9.75 -20.09 1.62
C GLY A 106 -8.28 -20.49 1.65
N ALA A 107 -7.35 -19.55 1.44
CA ALA A 107 -5.92 -19.78 1.56
C ALA A 107 -5.42 -19.85 3.02
N GLY A 108 -6.28 -19.61 4.01
CA GLY A 108 -5.94 -19.61 5.43
C GLY A 108 -5.12 -18.40 5.89
N CYS A 109 -5.15 -17.28 5.15
CA CYS A 109 -4.36 -16.09 5.48
C CYS A 109 -4.75 -15.48 6.81
N TYR A 110 -6.05 -15.29 7.05
CA TYR A 110 -6.55 -14.74 8.32
C TYR A 110 -6.28 -15.69 9.50
N GLN A 111 -6.46 -17.00 9.30
CA GLN A 111 -6.16 -17.99 10.33
C GLN A 111 -4.68 -17.93 10.76
N ARG A 112 -3.74 -18.02 9.80
CA ARG A 112 -2.31 -17.95 10.10
C ARG A 112 -1.91 -16.63 10.77
N ARG A 113 -2.49 -15.51 10.35
CA ARG A 113 -2.29 -14.22 11.00
C ARG A 113 -2.77 -14.25 12.45
N ASP A 114 -4.00 -14.66 12.68
CA ASP A 114 -4.62 -14.68 14.00
C ASP A 114 -3.86 -15.62 14.94
N ASP A 115 -3.46 -16.80 14.46
CA ASP A 115 -2.63 -17.76 15.20
C ASP A 115 -1.27 -17.15 15.57
N SER A 116 -0.65 -16.39 14.67
CA SER A 116 0.62 -15.69 14.95
C SER A 116 0.44 -14.58 15.99
N ILE A 117 -0.66 -13.84 15.97
CA ILE A 117 -0.94 -12.79 16.97
C ILE A 117 -1.20 -13.43 18.34
N ARG A 118 -1.89 -14.57 18.39
CA ARG A 118 -2.16 -15.30 19.64
C ARG A 118 -0.91 -15.76 20.39
N LEU A 119 0.22 -15.92 19.70
CA LEU A 119 1.51 -16.22 20.34
C LEU A 119 1.93 -15.13 21.33
N VAL A 120 1.55 -13.87 21.07
CA VAL A 120 1.94 -12.71 21.89
C VAL A 120 0.75 -12.01 22.56
N VAL A 121 -0.47 -12.25 22.08
CA VAL A 121 -1.73 -11.75 22.65
C VAL A 121 -2.73 -12.92 22.70
N PRO A 122 -2.65 -13.82 23.71
CA PRO A 122 -3.44 -15.06 23.76
C PRO A 122 -4.96 -14.86 23.67
N GLU A 123 -5.48 -13.71 24.10
CA GLU A 123 -6.89 -13.33 24.04
C GLU A 123 -7.37 -12.87 22.64
N TYR A 124 -6.47 -12.77 21.66
CA TYR A 124 -6.81 -12.28 20.32
C TYR A 124 -7.80 -13.20 19.60
N GLY A 125 -8.91 -12.63 19.15
CA GLY A 125 -9.99 -13.38 18.51
C GLY A 125 -10.98 -12.49 17.76
N LEU A 126 -12.18 -13.04 17.53
CA LEU A 126 -13.22 -12.37 16.74
C LEU A 126 -13.50 -10.95 17.25
N GLY A 127 -13.66 -10.01 16.31
CA GLY A 127 -13.95 -8.60 16.60
C GLY A 127 -12.75 -7.78 17.09
N HIS A 128 -11.59 -8.39 17.30
CA HIS A 128 -10.36 -7.64 17.54
C HIS A 128 -9.87 -7.00 16.25
N LYS A 129 -9.30 -5.79 16.37
CA LYS A 129 -8.53 -5.16 15.29
C LYS A 129 -7.06 -5.22 15.65
N CYS A 130 -6.19 -5.26 14.64
CA CYS A 130 -4.75 -5.21 14.86
C CYS A 130 -4.04 -4.31 13.85
N LYS A 131 -2.88 -3.79 14.25
CA LYS A 131 -1.90 -3.20 13.34
C LYS A 131 -0.48 -3.46 13.84
N ILE A 132 0.45 -3.53 12.90
CA ILE A 132 1.88 -3.57 13.20
C ILE A 132 2.41 -2.14 13.19
N VAL A 133 3.19 -1.77 14.22
CA VAL A 133 3.79 -0.44 14.34
C VAL A 133 5.28 -0.54 14.60
N LEU A 134 6.03 0.43 14.07
CA LEU A 134 7.43 0.66 14.42
C LEU A 134 7.55 1.70 15.54
N PRO A 135 8.65 1.69 16.31
CA PRO A 135 8.99 2.81 17.18
C PRO A 135 9.20 4.09 16.35
N GLY A 136 9.05 5.26 16.97
CA GLY A 136 9.19 6.53 16.26
C GLY A 136 10.62 6.69 15.73
N LEU A 137 10.78 7.23 14.52
CA LEU A 137 12.11 7.45 13.93
C LEU A 137 13.01 8.41 14.76
N LEU A 138 12.41 9.21 15.65
CA LEU A 138 13.11 10.12 16.54
C LEU A 138 13.62 9.44 17.83
N ASP A 139 13.24 8.18 18.08
CA ASP A 139 13.73 7.38 19.20
C ASP A 139 15.14 6.84 18.86
N ALA A 140 16.10 7.76 18.75
CA ALA A 140 17.50 7.46 18.43
C ALA A 140 18.08 6.48 19.48
N GLY A 141 18.63 5.35 19.01
CA GLY A 141 19.31 4.36 19.86
C GLY A 141 18.53 3.09 20.19
N ARG A 142 17.30 2.91 19.67
CA ARG A 142 16.56 1.64 19.80
C ARG A 142 16.53 0.88 18.48
N TYR A 143 16.73 -0.43 18.54
CA TYR A 143 16.46 -1.31 17.39
C TYR A 143 15.02 -1.11 16.90
N ALA A 144 14.83 -1.06 15.58
CA ALA A 144 13.54 -0.95 14.92
C ALA A 144 12.74 -2.26 15.05
N ILE A 145 12.33 -2.57 16.28
CA ILE A 145 11.57 -3.77 16.60
C ILE A 145 10.08 -3.45 16.54
N PHE A 146 9.37 -4.21 15.72
CA PHE A 146 7.93 -4.08 15.54
C PHE A 146 7.16 -4.40 16.81
N SER A 147 6.01 -3.75 16.97
CA SER A 147 5.00 -4.12 17.98
C SER A 147 3.69 -4.43 17.27
N VAL A 148 2.92 -5.38 17.79
CA VAL A 148 1.51 -5.51 17.47
C VAL A 148 0.71 -4.62 18.41
N VAL A 149 -0.19 -3.83 17.84
CA VAL A 149 -1.20 -3.07 18.58
C VAL A 149 -2.53 -3.73 18.31
N VAL A 150 -3.21 -4.17 19.36
CA VAL A 150 -4.52 -4.84 19.30
C VAL A 150 -5.56 -3.95 19.95
N GLN A 151 -6.74 -3.87 19.33
CA GLN A 151 -7.94 -3.28 19.90
C GLN A 151 -8.96 -4.39 20.13
N SER A 152 -9.42 -4.58 21.36
CA SER A 152 -10.51 -5.52 21.66
C SER A 152 -11.88 -4.95 21.25
N PRO A 153 -12.92 -5.80 21.17
CA PRO A 153 -14.26 -5.38 20.76
C PRO A 153 -14.88 -4.28 21.65
N ASP A 154 -14.49 -4.21 22.92
CA ASP A 154 -14.87 -3.17 23.89
C ASP A 154 -14.06 -1.87 23.74
N GLY A 155 -13.13 -1.82 22.79
CA GLY A 155 -12.31 -0.67 22.45
C GLY A 155 -11.00 -0.54 23.24
N LYS A 156 -10.69 -1.47 24.16
CA LYS A 156 -9.43 -1.43 24.91
C LYS A 156 -8.24 -1.73 23.99
N MET A 157 -7.17 -0.95 24.16
CA MET A 157 -5.94 -1.09 23.37
C MET A 157 -4.86 -1.81 24.17
N SER A 158 -4.16 -2.75 23.54
CA SER A 158 -2.92 -3.34 24.03
C SER A 158 -1.80 -3.20 23.00
N LYS A 159 -0.57 -3.05 23.46
CA LYS A 159 0.62 -2.97 22.61
C LYS A 159 1.64 -3.98 23.11
N VAL A 160 1.95 -4.97 22.29
CA VAL A 160 2.94 -6.01 22.62
C VAL A 160 4.08 -5.94 21.63
N ARG A 161 5.31 -5.89 22.15
CA ARG A 161 6.52 -5.89 21.33
C ARG A 161 6.73 -7.29 20.76
N LEU A 162 7.02 -7.39 19.47
CA LEU A 162 7.36 -8.67 18.85
C LEU A 162 8.80 -9.03 19.22
N THR A 163 9.00 -10.28 19.66
CA THR A 163 10.32 -10.85 19.87
C THR A 163 10.80 -11.53 18.59
N PRO A 164 12.12 -11.56 18.32
CA PRO A 164 12.68 -12.32 17.20
C PRO A 164 12.57 -13.85 17.35
N ASP A 165 12.32 -14.31 18.59
CA ASP A 165 12.23 -15.72 18.99
C ASP A 165 10.80 -16.25 18.91
#